data_AF-A0A6L4YER1-F1
#
_entry.id   AF-A0A6L4YER1-F1
#
_cell.length_a   1.000
_cell.length_b   1.000
_cell.length_c   1.000
_cell.angle_alpha   90.00
_cell.angle_beta   90.00
_cell.angle_gamma   90.00
#
_symmetry.space_group_name_H-M   'P 1'
#
loop_
_entity.id
_entity.type
_entity.pdbx_description
1 polymer ?
#
loop_
_entity_poly.entity_id
_entity_poly.type
_entity_poly.pdbx_seq_one_letter_code
_entity_poly.pdbx_strand_id
1 'polypeptide(L)'
;MELKTYIAKGIEKAGSLSALAREIGVIRESLSHANSGRRGLPPVSCGKLADLIGVDRWDVVAASEILTEKDEAKRRYLLPFVLATAQNVMTTTARNGINSIL
;
A
#
# COMPACT_ATOMS: atom_id res chain seq x y z
N MET A 1 -0.62 6.34 2.62
CA MET A 1 -1.29 5.97 1.37
C MET A 1 -2.31 4.90 1.70
N GLU A 2 -3.40 4.85 0.96
CA GLU A 2 -4.42 3.81 1.14
C GLU A 2 -4.04 2.50 0.44
N LEU A 3 -4.62 1.38 0.90
CA LEU A 3 -4.39 0.05 0.31
C LEU A 3 -4.64 0.04 -1.20
N LYS A 4 -5.72 0.70 -1.65
CA LYS A 4 -6.07 0.82 -3.07
C LYS A 4 -4.94 1.44 -3.89
N THR A 5 -4.22 2.42 -3.36
CA THR A 5 -3.11 3.06 -4.06
C THR A 5 -1.93 2.10 -4.22
N TYR A 6 -1.61 1.30 -3.19
CA TYR A 6 -0.59 0.26 -3.31
C TYR A 6 -0.97 -0.81 -4.33
N ILE A 7 -2.23 -1.25 -4.32
CA ILE A 7 -2.75 -2.21 -5.30
C ILE A 7 -2.65 -1.64 -6.72
N ALA A 8 -3.01 -0.37 -6.94
CA ALA A 8 -2.90 0.26 -8.24
C ALA A 8 -1.45 0.27 -8.78
N LYS A 9 -0.46 0.62 -7.93
CA LYS A 9 0.97 0.54 -8.29
C LYS A 9 1.42 -0.90 -8.57
N GLY A 10 0.90 -1.87 -7.82
CA GLY A 10 1.17 -3.29 -8.06
C GLY A 10 0.61 -3.75 -9.41
N ILE A 11 -0.60 -3.32 -9.78
CA ILE A 11 -1.22 -3.64 -11.07
C ILE A 11 -0.40 -3.06 -12.22
N GLU A 12 0.07 -1.82 -12.08
CA GLU A 12 0.94 -1.17 -13.05
C GLU A 12 2.22 -1.97 -13.28
N LYS A 13 2.89 -2.41 -12.22
CA LYS A 13 4.11 -3.24 -12.32
C LYS A 13 3.87 -4.66 -12.87
N ALA A 14 2.80 -5.32 -12.43
CA ALA A 14 2.47 -6.69 -12.85
C ALA A 14 1.77 -6.75 -14.23
N GLY A 15 1.31 -5.61 -14.75
CA GLY A 15 0.60 -5.47 -16.02
C GLY A 15 -0.91 -5.77 -15.99
N SER A 16 -1.42 -6.46 -14.96
CA SER A 16 -2.86 -6.68 -14.78
C SER A 16 -3.23 -7.09 -13.34
N LEU A 17 -4.52 -6.98 -13.00
CA LEU A 17 -5.05 -7.46 -11.73
C LEU A 17 -4.82 -8.97 -11.54
N SER A 18 -4.99 -9.76 -12.60
CA SER A 18 -4.81 -11.21 -12.55
C SER A 18 -3.33 -11.59 -12.35
N ALA A 19 -2.42 -10.87 -13.01
CA ALA A 19 -0.98 -11.08 -12.84
C ALA A 19 -0.55 -10.73 -11.41
N LEU A 20 -1.00 -9.59 -10.89
CA LEU A 20 -0.71 -9.19 -9.51
C LEU A 20 -1.21 -10.21 -8.50
N ALA A 21 -2.44 -10.69 -8.65
CA ALA A 21 -3.03 -11.70 -7.75
C ALA A 21 -2.15 -12.95 -7.65
N ARG A 22 -1.64 -13.43 -8.80
CA ARG A 22 -0.72 -14.57 -8.87
C ARG A 22 0.61 -14.27 -8.18
N GLU A 23 1.20 -13.12 -8.41
CA GLU A 23 2.48 -12.72 -7.80
C GLU A 23 2.40 -12.64 -6.27
N ILE A 24 1.35 -12.01 -5.74
CA ILE A 24 1.19 -11.81 -4.28
C ILE A 24 0.49 -12.98 -3.58
N GLY A 25 0.12 -14.02 -4.33
CA GLY A 25 -0.41 -15.29 -3.82
C GLY A 25 -1.83 -15.18 -3.27
N VAL A 26 -2.72 -14.45 -3.95
CA VAL A 26 -4.16 -14.41 -3.62
C VAL A 26 -5.00 -14.74 -4.86
N ILE A 27 -6.26 -15.12 -4.64
CA ILE A 27 -7.22 -15.22 -5.75
C ILE A 27 -7.61 -13.82 -6.24
N ARG A 28 -7.93 -13.71 -7.54
CA ARG A 28 -8.25 -12.45 -8.22
C ARG A 28 -9.45 -11.74 -7.57
N GLU A 29 -10.44 -12.49 -7.13
CA GLU A 29 -11.66 -11.98 -6.50
C GLU A 29 -11.33 -11.30 -5.17
N SER A 30 -10.47 -11.91 -4.35
CA SER A 30 -10.02 -11.33 -3.09
C SER A 30 -9.25 -10.03 -3.32
N LEU A 31 -8.39 -10.00 -4.35
CA LEU A 31 -7.68 -8.78 -4.71
C LEU A 31 -8.63 -7.69 -5.23
N SER A 32 -9.67 -8.05 -5.98
CA SER A 32 -10.73 -7.12 -6.42
C SER A 32 -11.50 -6.53 -5.25
N HIS A 33 -11.83 -7.34 -4.23
CA HIS A 33 -12.46 -6.86 -3.00
C HIS A 33 -11.54 -5.91 -2.21
N ALA A 34 -10.24 -6.22 -2.15
CA ALA A 34 -9.27 -5.31 -1.54
C ALA A 34 -9.13 -3.99 -2.31
N ASN A 35 -9.09 -4.06 -3.64
CA ASN A 35 -9.00 -2.88 -4.51
C ASN A 35 -10.24 -1.96 -4.43
N SER A 36 -11.40 -2.54 -4.11
CA SER A 36 -12.65 -1.81 -3.88
C SER A 36 -12.86 -1.39 -2.42
N GLY A 37 -11.88 -1.66 -1.55
CA GLY A 37 -11.92 -1.28 -0.14
C GLY A 37 -12.87 -2.11 0.72
N ARG A 38 -13.37 -3.24 0.22
CA ARG A 38 -14.33 -4.10 0.94
C ARG A 38 -13.65 -5.05 1.93
N ARG A 39 -12.36 -5.34 1.75
CA ARG A 39 -11.56 -6.23 2.61
C ARG A 39 -10.09 -5.80 2.61
N GLY A 40 -9.35 -6.21 3.63
CA GLY A 40 -7.88 -6.19 3.62
C GLY A 40 -7.28 -7.33 2.79
N LEU A 41 -5.97 -7.26 2.58
CA LEU A 41 -5.12 -8.35 2.12
C LEU A 41 -4.47 -9.09 3.31
N PRO A 42 -4.18 -10.40 3.17
CA PRO A 42 -3.37 -11.13 4.15
C PRO A 42 -1.98 -10.50 4.32
N PRO A 43 -1.37 -10.53 5.53
CA PRO A 43 -0.07 -9.89 5.78
C PRO A 43 1.07 -10.35 4.86
N VAL A 44 1.12 -11.63 4.51
CA VAL A 44 2.14 -12.17 3.58
C VAL A 44 1.96 -11.57 2.18
N SER A 45 0.72 -11.40 1.72
CA SER A 45 0.42 -10.78 0.43
C SER A 45 0.72 -9.28 0.43
N CYS A 46 0.52 -8.59 1.56
CA CYS A 46 0.98 -7.21 1.74
C CYS A 46 2.50 -7.10 1.60
N GLY A 47 3.26 -8.01 2.23
CA GLY A 47 4.72 -8.05 2.11
C GLY A 47 5.19 -8.25 0.67
N LYS A 48 4.58 -9.19 -0.06
CA LYS A 48 4.88 -9.41 -1.49
C LYS A 48 4.53 -8.20 -2.36
N LEU A 49 3.39 -7.55 -2.10
CA LEU A 49 3.01 -6.33 -2.79
C LEU A 49 4.00 -5.21 -2.54
N ALA A 50 4.45 -5.05 -1.28
CA ALA A 50 5.43 -4.04 -0.90
C ALA A 50 6.79 -4.26 -1.58
N ASP A 51 7.27 -5.51 -1.59
CA ASP A 51 8.51 -5.89 -2.26
C ASP A 51 8.44 -5.60 -3.77
N LEU A 52 7.31 -5.94 -4.42
CA LEU A 52 7.10 -5.68 -5.84
C LEU A 52 7.21 -4.18 -6.17
N ILE A 53 6.59 -3.31 -5.36
CA ILE A 53 6.51 -1.87 -5.64
C ILE A 53 7.61 -1.05 -4.95
N GLY A 54 8.49 -1.67 -4.17
CA GLY A 54 9.64 -1.04 -3.52
C GLY A 54 9.27 -0.08 -2.39
N VAL A 55 8.30 -0.45 -1.54
CA VAL A 55 7.90 0.34 -0.35
C VAL A 55 8.08 -0.48 0.93
N ASP A 56 7.96 0.17 2.08
CA ASP A 56 8.02 -0.52 3.36
C ASP A 56 6.83 -1.50 3.51
N ARG A 57 7.12 -2.71 3.99
CA ARG A 57 6.10 -3.76 4.16
C ARG A 57 5.04 -3.36 5.18
N TRP A 58 5.43 -2.64 6.23
CA TRP A 58 4.56 -2.19 7.30
C TRP A 58 3.59 -1.10 6.85
N ASP A 59 3.97 -0.28 5.89
CA ASP A 59 3.05 0.69 5.28
C ASP A 59 1.85 -0.02 4.62
N VAL A 60 2.11 -1.09 3.86
CA VAL A 60 1.07 -1.84 3.15
C VAL A 60 0.22 -2.66 4.14
N VAL A 61 0.85 -3.28 5.14
CA VAL A 61 0.14 -4.01 6.20
C VAL A 61 -0.78 -3.06 6.98
N ALA A 62 -0.27 -1.92 7.46
CA ALA A 62 -1.07 -0.96 8.21
C ALA A 62 -2.26 -0.44 7.38
N ALA A 63 -2.04 -0.12 6.10
CA ALA A 63 -3.11 0.29 5.20
C ALA A 63 -4.17 -0.80 4.98
N SER A 64 -3.76 -2.08 4.99
CA SER A 64 -4.65 -3.22 4.87
C SER A 64 -5.50 -3.45 6.14
N GLU A 65 -4.86 -3.41 7.30
CA GLU A 65 -5.51 -3.67 8.59
C GLU A 65 -6.52 -2.56 8.96
N ILE A 66 -6.16 -1.29 8.72
CA ILE A 66 -7.04 -0.14 9.03
C ILE A 66 -8.40 -0.22 8.33
N LEU A 67 -8.47 -0.86 7.16
CA LEU A 67 -9.72 -1.02 6.39
C LEU A 67 -10.77 -1.85 7.13
N THR A 68 -10.34 -2.84 7.90
CA THR A 68 -11.22 -3.81 8.55
C THR A 68 -11.22 -3.72 10.07
N GLU A 69 -10.29 -2.97 10.66
CA GLU A 69 -10.16 -2.83 12.09
C GLU A 69 -11.29 -1.98 12.69
N LYS A 70 -11.99 -2.54 13.68
CA LYS A 70 -13.10 -1.92 14.38
C LYS A 70 -12.67 -1.33 15.73
N ASP A 71 -11.59 -1.84 16.29
CA ASP A 71 -11.01 -1.34 17.53
C ASP A 71 -10.32 0.01 17.28
N GLU A 72 -10.83 1.05 17.95
CA GLU A 72 -10.28 2.39 17.81
C GLU A 72 -8.84 2.52 18.33
N ALA A 73 -8.48 1.80 19.38
CA ALA A 73 -7.13 1.85 19.94
C ALA A 73 -6.11 1.30 18.93
N LYS A 74 -6.45 0.18 18.29
CA LYS A 74 -5.63 -0.40 17.22
C LYS A 74 -5.58 0.49 15.98
N ARG A 75 -6.71 1.06 15.57
CA ARG A 75 -6.73 2.05 14.47
C ARG A 75 -5.82 3.23 14.75
N ARG A 76 -5.84 3.81 15.96
CA ARG A 76 -4.95 4.92 16.35
C ARG A 76 -3.48 4.51 16.32
N TYR A 77 -3.16 3.28 16.73
CA TYR A 77 -1.80 2.75 16.65
C TYR A 77 -1.30 2.60 15.20
N LEU A 78 -2.16 2.17 14.28
CA LEU A 78 -1.81 1.95 12.87
C LEU A 78 -1.77 3.24 12.03
N LEU A 79 -2.51 4.28 12.44
CA LEU A 79 -2.71 5.51 11.67
C LEU A 79 -1.41 6.21 11.24
N PRO A 80 -0.35 6.33 12.08
CA PRO A 80 0.90 6.98 11.70
C PRO A 80 1.58 6.35 10.48
N PHE A 81 1.52 5.02 10.35
CA PHE A 81 2.12 4.29 9.21
C PHE A 81 1.38 4.53 7.89
N VAL A 82 0.07 4.77 7.97
CA VAL A 82 -0.74 5.13 6.80
C VAL A 82 -0.53 6.59 6.39
N LEU A 83 -0.28 7.49 7.35
CA LEU A 83 -0.10 8.93 7.08
C LEU A 83 1.35 9.31 6.67
N ALA A 84 2.36 8.58 7.16
CA ALA A 84 3.78 8.87 6.90
C ALA A 84 4.16 8.85 5.41
N THR A 85 3.46 8.04 4.60
CA THR A 85 3.72 7.97 3.15
C THR A 85 3.23 9.17 2.36
N ALA A 86 2.44 10.09 2.94
CA ALA A 86 2.10 11.37 2.30
C ALA A 86 3.21 12.43 2.47
N GLN A 87 3.97 12.40 3.57
CA GLN A 87 4.99 13.42 3.89
C GLN A 87 6.35 13.13 3.26
N ASN A 88 6.71 11.85 3.05
CA ASN A 88 7.99 11.48 2.42
C ASN A 88 8.04 11.80 0.90
N VAL A 89 6.88 11.83 0.24
CA VAL A 89 6.79 12.26 -1.18
C VAL A 89 6.97 13.78 -1.30
N MET A 90 6.46 14.57 -0.34
CA MET A 90 6.65 16.03 -0.32
C MET A 90 8.10 16.44 -0.04
N THR A 91 8.77 15.80 0.91
CA THR A 91 10.16 16.13 1.27
C THR A 91 11.18 15.72 0.20
N THR A 92 10.96 14.60 -0.50
CA THR A 92 11.82 14.17 -1.62
C THR A 92 11.68 15.09 -2.84
N THR A 93 10.45 15.53 -3.15
CA THR A 93 10.20 16.47 -4.25
C THR A 93 10.79 17.86 -3.95
N ALA A 94 10.70 18.32 -2.71
CA ALA A 94 11.32 19.58 -2.27
C ALA A 94 12.85 19.55 -2.33
N ARG A 95 13.50 18.43 -1.98
CA ARG A 95 14.97 18.30 -2.07
C ARG A 95 15.50 18.34 -3.51
N ASN A 96 14.82 17.70 -4.45
CA ASN A 96 15.26 17.68 -5.86
C ASN A 96 15.01 19.01 -6.60
N GLY A 97 14.07 19.83 -6.14
CA GLY A 97 13.84 21.18 -6.68
C GLY A 97 14.89 22.22 -6.28
N ILE A 98 15.58 22.01 -5.15
CA ILE A 98 16.60 22.95 -4.64
C ILE A 98 17.96 22.72 -5.32
N ASN A 99 18.29 21.48 -5.70
CA ASN A 99 19.56 21.14 -6.38
C ASN A 99 19.59 21.47 -7.89
N SER A 100 18.55 22.10 -8.45
CA SER A 100 18.50 22.52 -9.86
C SER A 100 18.64 24.04 -10.05
N ILE A 101 18.86 24.80 -8.97
CA ILE A 101 19.00 26.27 -8.98
C ILE A 101 20.35 26.71 -8.35
N LEU A 102 21.36 25.85 -8.35
CA LEU A 102 22.75 26.20 -8.03
C LEU A 102 23.68 25.68 -9.13
#